data_AF-A0ABC9NWK0-F1
#
_entry.id   AF-A0ABC9NWK0-F1
#
_cell.length_a   1.000
_cell.length_b   1.000
_cell.length_c   1.000
_cell.angle_alpha   90.00
_cell.angle_beta   90.00
_cell.angle_gamma   90.00
#
_symmetry.space_group_name_H-M   'P 1'
#
loop_
_entity.id
_entity.type
_entity.pdbx_description
1 polymer ?
#
loop_
_entity_poly.entity_id
_entity_poly.type
_entity_poly.pdbx_seq_one_letter_code
_entity_poly.pdbx_strand_id
1 'polypeptide(L)'
;MTLNDDVKYYLIFDTNVLFQAYEKKADFTSFSFNSTYENIIDMINQLDIYSQVVLVIPSVVWGELEQQIIEKHDELISKYINTIKNKAFPEYSIKENPPIDYSEYIKTKIKKYKNDIQQGMSEVIEIQNASNSRFRSIIDRAFGKRPPFEGKDKKSDKGFKDALLWESILEFALNQPKSEIIYYSKDNAFGEFLIQEFSEVVDKSSLFICKNENKVKLRLEAWAQEIDKYSYHPIESFDENKEIIDWLNSEDFFRQITEGNFDFIERGRLINSVSAYLININDIEYLSSNEEIHNYYIELTLKLIYKFKDGAETAEEIDVGLDVTVWDESTYMLEDAYRIDGD
;
A
#
# COMPACT_ATOMS: atom_id res chain seq x y z
N MET A 1 -25.43 20.55 26.57
CA MET A 1 -24.65 20.43 25.32
C MET A 1 -23.39 21.25 25.49
N THR A 2 -22.37 20.65 26.09
CA THR A 2 -21.02 21.20 26.07
C THR A 2 -20.42 20.76 24.75
N LEU A 3 -20.28 21.70 23.81
CA LEU A 3 -19.41 21.53 22.64
C LEU A 3 -18.04 21.14 23.21
N ASN A 4 -17.59 19.91 22.91
CA ASN A 4 -16.19 19.55 23.11
C ASN A 4 -15.36 20.61 22.36
N ASP A 5 -14.26 21.08 22.94
CA ASP A 5 -13.26 21.84 22.19
C ASP A 5 -13.05 21.14 20.84
N ASP A 6 -13.37 21.81 19.73
CA ASP A 6 -13.46 21.19 18.38
C ASP A 6 -12.11 20.55 18.01
N VAL A 7 -11.97 19.26 18.29
CA VAL A 7 -10.82 18.46 17.90
C VAL A 7 -10.82 18.38 16.37
N LYS A 8 -9.70 18.76 15.75
CA LYS A 8 -9.52 18.66 14.30
C LYS A 8 -8.84 17.33 13.94
N TYR A 9 -9.31 16.68 12.88
CA TYR A 9 -8.79 15.39 12.43
C TYR A 9 -8.01 15.57 11.13
N TYR A 10 -6.73 15.17 11.11
CA TYR A 10 -5.85 15.33 9.95
C TYR A 10 -5.22 14.01 9.53
N LEU A 11 -5.38 13.62 8.27
CA LEU A 11 -4.69 12.46 7.70
C LEU A 11 -3.61 12.94 6.74
N ILE A 12 -2.35 12.78 7.15
CA ILE A 12 -1.17 13.22 6.41
C ILE A 12 -0.57 12.03 5.64
N PHE A 13 -0.36 12.21 4.34
CA PHE A 13 0.25 11.20 3.47
C PHE A 13 1.76 11.41 3.28
N ASP A 14 2.46 10.30 3.13
CA ASP A 14 3.85 10.21 2.68
C ASP A 14 3.92 9.81 1.18
N THR A 15 5.04 10.07 0.52
CA THR A 15 5.29 9.74 -0.89
C THR A 15 5.12 8.25 -1.16
N ASN A 16 5.69 7.38 -0.31
CA ASN A 16 5.63 5.92 -0.51
C ASN A 16 4.21 5.33 -0.43
N VAL A 17 3.26 6.08 0.14
CA VAL A 17 1.86 5.69 0.23
C VAL A 17 1.13 6.05 -1.05
N LEU A 18 1.42 7.23 -1.62
CA LEU A 18 0.72 7.77 -2.79
C LEU A 18 1.38 7.38 -4.13
N PHE A 19 2.62 6.89 -4.07
CA PHE A 19 3.43 6.60 -5.25
C PHE A 19 2.77 5.58 -6.17
N GLN A 20 2.75 5.90 -7.45
CA GLN A 20 2.33 5.02 -8.52
C GLN A 20 3.55 4.41 -9.21
N ALA A 21 3.61 3.08 -9.30
CA ALA A 21 4.68 2.41 -10.02
C ALA A 21 4.52 2.64 -11.54
N TYR A 22 5.44 3.38 -12.14
CA TYR A 22 5.45 3.62 -13.58
C TYR A 22 6.19 2.48 -14.32
N GLU A 23 5.54 1.33 -14.44
CA GLU A 23 6.07 0.14 -15.12
C GLU A 23 5.80 0.13 -16.65
N LYS A 24 5.99 -1.03 -17.33
CA LYS A 24 5.99 -1.18 -18.80
C LYS A 24 4.69 -0.73 -19.53
N LYS A 25 3.65 -0.30 -18.81
CA LYS A 25 2.39 0.26 -19.33
C LYS A 25 1.97 1.57 -18.63
N ALA A 26 2.93 2.27 -18.01
CA ALA A 26 2.68 3.54 -17.34
C ALA A 26 2.12 4.60 -18.30
N ASP A 27 1.02 5.24 -17.88
CA ASP A 27 0.49 6.41 -18.58
C ASP A 27 1.25 7.68 -18.14
N PHE A 28 2.18 8.13 -18.98
CA PHE A 28 2.90 9.39 -18.77
C PHE A 28 2.12 10.62 -19.27
N THR A 29 0.92 10.44 -19.81
CA THR A 29 0.08 11.54 -20.33
C THR A 29 -0.82 12.16 -19.25
N SER A 30 -0.97 11.49 -18.10
CA SER A 30 -1.77 11.92 -16.97
C SER A 30 -0.97 11.84 -15.66
N PHE A 31 -1.56 12.35 -14.58
CA PHE A 31 -1.02 12.23 -13.23
C PHE A 31 -2.17 11.89 -12.28
N SER A 32 -1.95 10.92 -11.40
CA SER A 32 -2.85 10.50 -10.34
C SER A 32 -2.05 9.89 -9.20
N PHE A 33 -2.65 9.82 -8.01
CA PHE A 33 -2.16 8.92 -6.97
C PHE A 33 -2.52 7.46 -7.27
N ASN A 34 -1.96 6.54 -6.51
CA ASN A 34 -2.34 5.13 -6.58
C ASN A 34 -3.71 4.85 -5.91
N SER A 35 -4.15 3.59 -5.97
CA SER A 35 -5.42 3.14 -5.40
C SER A 35 -5.54 3.39 -3.89
N THR A 36 -4.43 3.40 -3.15
CA THR A 36 -4.46 3.66 -1.70
C THR A 36 -5.11 5.00 -1.37
N TYR A 37 -4.93 6.04 -2.20
CA TYR A 37 -5.60 7.31 -1.97
C TYR A 37 -7.13 7.17 -2.06
N GLU A 38 -7.63 6.55 -3.12
CA GLU A 38 -9.08 6.34 -3.34
C GLU A 38 -9.68 5.43 -2.25
N ASN A 39 -8.98 4.37 -1.86
CA ASN A 39 -9.39 3.50 -0.76
C ASN A 39 -9.61 4.28 0.55
N ILE A 40 -8.72 5.21 0.88
CA ILE A 40 -8.86 6.05 2.08
C ILE A 40 -10.03 7.03 1.94
N ILE A 41 -10.24 7.61 0.76
CA ILE A 41 -11.41 8.47 0.48
C ILE A 41 -12.71 7.67 0.69
N ASP A 42 -12.79 6.46 0.14
CA ASP A 42 -13.96 5.60 0.26
C ASP A 42 -14.23 5.22 1.71
N MET A 43 -13.19 4.90 2.50
CA MET A 43 -13.32 4.65 3.94
C MET A 43 -13.89 5.87 4.68
N ILE A 44 -13.40 7.07 4.39
CA ILE A 44 -13.88 8.32 5.00
C ILE A 44 -15.35 8.59 4.62
N ASN A 45 -15.71 8.32 3.36
CA ASN A 45 -17.07 8.49 2.86
C ASN A 45 -18.04 7.48 3.48
N GLN A 46 -17.65 6.21 3.59
CA GLN A 46 -18.45 5.16 4.22
C GLN A 46 -18.71 5.43 5.70
N LEU A 47 -17.75 6.04 6.39
CA LEU A 47 -17.89 6.47 7.77
C LEU A 47 -18.71 7.77 7.94
N ASP A 48 -19.07 8.45 6.85
CA ASP A 48 -19.74 9.76 6.84
C ASP A 48 -18.99 10.84 7.64
N ILE A 49 -17.64 10.80 7.61
CA ILE A 49 -16.75 11.75 8.32
C ILE A 49 -15.98 12.71 7.39
N TYR A 50 -16.33 12.77 6.10
CA TYR A 50 -15.64 13.58 5.09
C TYR A 50 -15.64 15.09 5.38
N SER A 51 -16.60 15.58 6.18
CA SER A 51 -16.65 17.00 6.55
C SER A 51 -15.83 17.34 7.81
N GLN A 52 -15.30 16.32 8.49
CA GLN A 52 -14.57 16.42 9.76
C GLN A 52 -13.09 16.07 9.61
N VAL A 53 -12.76 15.21 8.64
CA VAL A 53 -11.39 14.79 8.33
C VAL A 53 -10.81 15.65 7.21
N VAL A 54 -9.64 16.23 7.46
CA VAL A 54 -8.87 16.98 6.47
C VAL A 54 -7.69 16.13 5.99
N LEU A 55 -7.61 15.93 4.68
CA LEU A 55 -6.49 15.24 4.04
C LEU A 55 -5.36 16.23 3.80
N VAL A 56 -4.14 15.83 4.15
CA VAL A 56 -2.97 16.68 4.11
C VAL A 56 -1.91 16.04 3.24
N ILE A 57 -1.50 16.75 2.19
CA ILE A 57 -0.44 16.30 1.28
C ILE A 57 0.69 17.33 1.32
N PRO A 58 1.82 17.02 1.99
CA PRO A 58 2.93 17.96 2.14
C PRO A 58 3.56 18.37 0.81
N SER A 59 4.05 19.62 0.70
CA SER A 59 4.73 20.12 -0.51
C SER A 59 5.94 19.27 -0.91
N VAL A 60 6.67 18.72 0.06
CA VAL A 60 7.79 17.80 -0.20
C VAL A 60 7.34 16.52 -0.89
N VAL A 61 6.15 15.99 -0.55
CA VAL A 61 5.58 14.79 -1.17
C VAL A 61 5.19 15.07 -2.62
N TRP A 62 4.55 16.22 -2.88
CA TRP A 62 4.26 16.67 -4.26
C TRP A 62 5.51 16.80 -5.11
N GLY A 63 6.55 17.45 -4.57
CA GLY A 63 7.82 17.62 -5.28
C GLY A 63 8.52 16.29 -5.54
N GLU A 64 8.38 15.31 -4.64
CA GLU A 64 8.95 13.99 -4.84
C GLU A 64 8.22 13.17 -5.90
N LEU A 65 6.88 13.15 -5.87
CA LEU A 65 6.09 12.47 -6.90
C LEU A 65 6.32 13.08 -8.29
N GLU A 66 6.43 14.42 -8.38
CA GLU A 66 6.79 15.12 -9.61
C GLU A 66 8.17 14.68 -10.13
N GLN A 67 9.17 14.65 -9.26
CA GLN A 67 10.52 14.25 -9.65
C GLN A 67 10.56 12.78 -10.09
N GLN A 68 9.85 11.89 -9.39
CA GLN A 68 9.83 10.46 -9.68
C GLN A 68 9.21 10.15 -11.06
N ILE A 69 8.10 10.80 -11.43
CA ILE A 69 7.49 10.59 -12.76
C ILE A 69 8.38 11.13 -13.88
N ILE A 70 9.04 12.29 -13.69
CA ILE A 70 9.99 12.86 -14.65
C ILE A 70 11.19 11.93 -14.85
N GLU A 71 11.81 11.48 -13.75
CA GLU A 71 12.96 10.58 -13.81
C GLU A 71 12.61 9.27 -14.51
N LYS A 72 11.44 8.69 -14.23
CA LYS A 72 10.98 7.45 -14.87
C LYS A 72 10.68 7.63 -16.35
N HIS A 73 10.07 8.74 -16.73
CA HIS A 73 9.86 9.09 -18.13
C HIS A 73 11.19 9.17 -18.88
N ASP A 74 12.15 9.93 -18.34
CA ASP A 74 13.44 10.16 -18.99
C ASP A 74 14.30 8.90 -19.06
N GLU A 75 14.23 8.04 -18.03
CA GLU A 75 14.85 6.70 -18.02
C GLU A 75 14.31 5.84 -19.17
N LEU A 76 12.98 5.75 -19.31
CA LEU A 76 12.34 4.90 -20.33
C LEU A 76 12.57 5.42 -21.74
N ILE A 77 12.48 6.74 -21.95
CA ILE A 77 12.80 7.38 -23.24
C ILE A 77 14.26 7.12 -23.62
N SER A 78 15.19 7.29 -22.69
CA SER A 78 16.62 7.03 -22.92
C SER A 78 16.87 5.57 -23.30
N LYS A 79 16.21 4.63 -22.60
CA LYS A 79 16.28 3.19 -22.89
C LYS A 79 15.71 2.84 -24.27
N TYR A 80 14.59 3.46 -24.64
CA TYR A 80 13.94 3.27 -25.94
C TYR A 80 14.82 3.78 -27.09
N ILE A 81 15.35 5.01 -26.97
CA ILE A 81 16.26 5.60 -27.96
C ILE A 81 17.51 4.74 -28.16
N ASN A 82 18.14 4.28 -27.07
CA ASN A 82 19.30 3.40 -27.16
C ASN A 82 18.96 2.06 -27.84
N THR A 83 17.77 1.50 -27.59
CA THR A 83 17.32 0.26 -28.22
C THR A 83 17.13 0.43 -29.73
N ILE A 84 16.58 1.56 -30.17
CA ILE A 84 16.40 1.87 -31.60
C ILE A 84 17.75 2.06 -32.29
N LYS A 85 18.66 2.85 -31.70
CA LYS A 85 19.98 3.15 -32.30
C LYS A 85 20.79 1.89 -32.58
N ASN A 86 20.61 0.85 -31.76
CA ASN A 86 21.30 -0.44 -31.91
C ASN A 86 20.64 -1.39 -32.91
N LYS A 87 19.50 -1.03 -33.53
CA LYS A 87 18.78 -1.87 -34.50
C LYS A 87 18.76 -1.22 -35.87
N ALA A 88 19.19 -1.96 -36.89
CA ALA A 88 19.04 -1.56 -38.28
C ALA A 88 17.67 -2.01 -38.81
N PHE A 89 16.90 -1.08 -39.36
CA PHE A 89 15.59 -1.37 -39.97
C PHE A 89 15.70 -1.17 -41.49
N PRO A 90 15.79 -2.24 -42.29
CA PRO A 90 16.11 -2.14 -43.73
C PRO A 90 15.08 -1.35 -44.55
N GLU A 91 13.81 -1.38 -44.13
CA GLU A 91 12.69 -0.81 -44.89
C GLU A 91 12.11 0.47 -44.25
N TYR A 92 12.58 0.87 -43.07
CA TYR A 92 12.00 1.96 -42.30
C TYR A 92 13.05 2.99 -41.89
N SER A 93 12.76 4.27 -42.10
CA SER A 93 13.51 5.37 -41.51
C SER A 93 12.85 5.81 -40.21
N ILE A 94 13.55 5.71 -39.09
CA ILE A 94 13.06 6.20 -37.80
C ILE A 94 13.43 7.67 -37.65
N LYS A 95 12.46 8.49 -37.25
CA LYS A 95 12.65 9.91 -36.92
C LYS A 95 12.19 10.12 -35.49
N GLU A 96 13.01 10.79 -34.70
CA GLU A 96 12.63 11.25 -33.38
C GLU A 96 11.62 12.39 -33.51
N ASN A 97 10.62 12.41 -32.64
CA ASN A 97 9.73 13.57 -32.51
C ASN A 97 10.53 14.78 -32.01
N PRO A 98 10.05 16.00 -32.25
CA PRO A 98 10.62 17.19 -31.63
C PRO A 98 10.70 17.03 -30.11
N PRO A 99 11.74 17.55 -29.45
CA PRO A 99 11.84 17.49 -28.00
C PRO A 99 10.64 18.21 -27.37
N ILE A 100 9.99 17.53 -26.42
CA ILE A 100 8.91 18.07 -25.60
C ILE A 100 9.50 18.35 -24.23
N ASP A 101 9.18 19.49 -23.63
CA ASP A 101 9.45 19.73 -22.21
C ASP A 101 8.45 18.92 -21.38
N TYR A 102 8.82 17.68 -21.05
CA TYR A 102 7.99 16.81 -20.25
C TYR A 102 7.78 17.35 -18.82
N SER A 103 8.78 18.03 -18.25
CA SER A 103 8.67 18.62 -16.92
C SER A 103 7.58 19.69 -16.89
N GLU A 104 7.55 20.59 -17.88
CA GLU A 104 6.49 21.59 -17.99
C GLU A 104 5.13 20.91 -18.23
N TYR A 105 5.07 19.94 -19.14
CA TYR A 105 3.85 19.18 -19.41
C TYR A 105 3.26 18.56 -18.14
N ILE A 106 4.05 17.79 -17.39
CA ILE A 106 3.54 17.05 -16.24
C ILE A 106 3.18 17.97 -15.07
N LYS A 107 3.89 19.09 -14.88
CA LYS A 107 3.51 20.14 -13.92
C LYS A 107 2.09 20.65 -14.17
N THR A 108 1.69 20.81 -15.44
CA THR A 108 0.31 21.22 -15.75
C THR A 108 -0.71 20.16 -15.36
N LYS A 109 -0.37 18.87 -15.52
CA LYS A 109 -1.23 17.74 -15.13
C LYS A 109 -1.35 17.60 -13.62
N ILE A 110 -0.25 17.73 -12.89
CA ILE A 110 -0.23 17.74 -11.41
C ILE A 110 -1.09 18.89 -10.89
N LYS A 111 -0.94 20.10 -11.45
CA LYS A 111 -1.76 21.24 -11.05
C LYS A 111 -3.26 21.00 -11.30
N LYS A 112 -3.61 20.37 -12.43
CA LYS A 112 -4.99 20.00 -12.72
C LYS A 112 -5.49 18.98 -11.68
N TYR A 113 -4.74 17.92 -11.45
CA TYR A 113 -5.10 16.88 -10.47
C TYR A 113 -5.26 17.44 -9.05
N LYS A 114 -4.37 18.35 -8.61
CA LYS A 114 -4.51 19.10 -7.34
C LYS A 114 -5.86 19.82 -7.24
N ASN A 115 -6.29 20.50 -8.30
CA ASN A 115 -7.58 21.19 -8.30
C ASN A 115 -8.75 20.20 -8.30
N ASP A 116 -8.61 19.06 -8.99
CA ASP A 116 -9.64 18.04 -9.10
C ASP A 116 -9.90 17.40 -7.71
N ILE A 117 -8.85 17.03 -6.97
CA ILE A 117 -9.01 16.45 -5.61
C ILE A 117 -9.52 17.48 -4.58
N GLN A 118 -9.25 18.78 -4.78
CA GLN A 118 -9.78 19.85 -3.93
C GLN A 118 -11.28 20.11 -4.13
N GLN A 119 -11.89 19.61 -5.21
CA GLN A 119 -13.33 19.71 -5.46
C GLN A 119 -14.12 18.52 -4.90
N GLY A 120 -13.44 17.53 -4.31
CA GLY A 120 -14.06 16.39 -3.66
C GLY A 120 -14.86 16.74 -2.40
N MET A 121 -15.53 15.75 -1.81
CA MET A 121 -16.30 15.94 -0.58
C MET A 121 -15.40 16.20 0.64
N SER A 122 -14.23 15.54 0.68
CA SER A 122 -13.24 15.71 1.75
C SER A 122 -12.36 16.94 1.48
N GLU A 123 -12.07 17.70 2.54
CA GLU A 123 -11.15 18.83 2.45
C GLU A 123 -9.71 18.33 2.23
N VAL A 124 -9.04 18.84 1.20
CA VAL A 124 -7.64 18.52 0.89
C VAL A 124 -6.78 19.77 0.95
N ILE A 125 -5.76 19.75 1.82
CA ILE A 125 -4.82 20.87 2.00
C ILE A 125 -3.39 20.45 1.69
N GLU A 126 -2.60 21.42 1.23
CA GLU A 126 -1.15 21.27 1.07
C GLU A 126 -0.43 22.04 2.19
N ILE A 127 0.37 21.34 3.00
CA ILE A 127 1.24 21.99 3.99
C ILE A 127 2.58 22.35 3.36
N GLN A 128 3.03 23.56 3.63
CA GLN A 128 4.32 24.05 3.14
C GLN A 128 5.47 23.38 3.85
N ASN A 129 6.63 23.36 3.19
CA ASN A 129 7.87 22.88 3.80
C ASN A 129 8.21 23.70 5.05
N ALA A 130 8.86 23.04 6.01
CA ALA A 130 9.30 23.62 7.26
C ALA A 130 10.04 24.96 7.03
N SER A 131 9.65 25.97 7.78
CA SER A 131 10.19 27.32 7.63
C SER A 131 11.63 27.41 8.14
N ASN A 132 12.27 28.56 7.92
CA ASN A 132 13.60 28.84 8.44
C ASN A 132 13.72 28.68 9.97
N SER A 133 12.60 28.73 10.70
CA SER A 133 12.59 28.50 12.15
C SER A 133 12.97 27.06 12.52
N ARG A 134 12.67 26.08 11.66
CA ARG A 134 12.99 24.65 11.85
C ARG A 134 14.30 24.23 11.18
N PHE A 135 14.89 25.09 10.34
CA PHE A 135 16.12 24.77 9.59
C PHE A 135 17.27 24.31 10.49
N ARG A 136 17.44 24.96 11.66
CA ARG A 136 18.47 24.55 12.62
C ARG A 136 18.22 23.15 13.20
N SER A 137 16.95 22.80 13.43
CA SER A 137 16.56 21.45 13.87
C SER A 137 16.95 20.40 12.84
N ILE A 138 16.70 20.65 11.54
CA ILE A 138 17.10 19.76 10.45
C ILE A 138 18.61 19.56 10.44
N ILE A 139 19.39 20.64 10.59
CA ILE A 139 20.85 20.58 10.67
C ILE A 139 21.31 19.73 11.87
N ASP A 140 20.76 20.00 13.06
CA ASP A 140 21.13 19.30 14.28
C ASP A 140 20.78 17.80 14.21
N ARG A 141 19.66 17.44 13.56
CA ARG A 141 19.32 16.04 13.25
C ARG A 141 20.32 15.40 12.29
N ALA A 142 20.71 16.11 11.23
CA ALA A 142 21.66 15.59 10.25
C ALA A 142 23.03 15.29 10.87
N PHE A 143 23.57 16.22 11.67
CA PHE A 143 24.82 16.02 12.41
C PHE A 143 24.71 14.95 13.49
N GLY A 144 23.60 14.94 14.22
CA GLY A 144 23.33 13.97 15.27
C GLY A 144 22.91 12.59 14.77
N LYS A 145 22.67 12.44 13.46
CA LYS A 145 22.06 11.25 12.84
C LYS A 145 20.80 10.80 13.59
N ARG A 146 19.98 11.78 13.98
CA ARG A 146 18.72 11.54 14.67
C ARG A 146 17.64 11.16 13.65
N PRO A 147 16.67 10.30 14.01
CA PRO A 147 15.54 10.00 13.14
C PRO A 147 14.87 11.28 12.62
N PRO A 148 14.39 11.28 11.37
CA PRO A 148 14.34 10.14 10.44
C PRO A 148 15.61 9.93 9.59
N PHE A 149 16.75 10.55 9.91
CA PHE A 149 18.02 10.19 9.25
C PHE A 149 18.40 8.73 9.53
N GLU A 150 18.63 7.97 8.45
CA GLU A 150 18.99 6.55 8.54
C GLU A 150 20.51 6.37 8.48
N GLY A 151 21.05 5.51 9.34
CA GLY A 151 22.46 5.12 9.26
C GLY A 151 22.95 4.33 10.45
N LYS A 152 22.89 2.99 10.38
CA LYS A 152 23.55 2.10 11.34
C LYS A 152 25.09 2.11 11.26
N ASP A 153 25.68 2.80 10.28
CA ASP A 153 27.13 3.01 10.20
C ASP A 153 27.46 4.37 9.55
N LYS A 154 27.20 5.48 10.28
CA LYS A 154 27.83 6.82 10.23
C LYS A 154 28.24 7.49 8.89
N LYS A 155 27.84 7.00 7.71
CA LYS A 155 28.37 7.46 6.40
C LYS A 155 27.32 7.91 5.40
N SER A 156 26.03 7.76 5.68
CA SER A 156 24.95 8.15 4.76
C SER A 156 24.20 9.37 5.27
N ASP A 157 23.92 10.32 4.39
CA ASP A 157 23.03 11.47 4.62
C ASP A 157 21.59 11.18 4.14
N LYS A 158 21.25 9.89 3.96
CA LYS A 158 19.89 9.44 3.65
C LYS A 158 18.94 9.84 4.79
N GLY A 159 17.80 10.39 4.41
CA GLY A 159 16.77 10.86 5.35
C GLY A 159 16.60 12.38 5.41
N PHE A 160 17.28 13.16 4.56
CA PHE A 160 17.06 14.61 4.53
C PHE A 160 15.62 14.98 4.14
N LYS A 161 15.06 14.32 3.11
CA LYS A 161 13.66 14.54 2.70
C LYS A 161 12.71 14.17 3.83
N ASP A 162 12.95 13.03 4.47
CA ASP A 162 12.15 12.55 5.60
C ASP A 162 12.23 13.52 6.78
N ALA A 163 13.41 14.09 7.04
CA ALA A 163 13.59 15.08 8.10
C ALA A 163 12.89 16.39 7.79
N LEU A 164 12.93 16.84 6.53
CA LEU A 164 12.17 18.01 6.08
C LEU A 164 10.66 17.77 6.22
N LEU A 165 10.18 16.59 5.82
CA LEU A 165 8.79 16.17 5.97
C LEU A 165 8.36 16.17 7.44
N TRP A 166 9.14 15.52 8.31
CA TRP A 166 8.87 15.46 9.74
C TRP A 166 8.80 16.84 10.40
N GLU A 167 9.76 17.70 10.08
CA GLU A 167 9.80 19.07 10.61
C GLU A 167 8.64 19.92 10.11
N SER A 168 8.16 19.66 8.88
CA SER A 168 6.96 20.31 8.34
C SER A 168 5.69 19.85 9.08
N ILE A 169 5.59 18.57 9.41
CA ILE A 169 4.49 18.00 10.20
C ILE A 169 4.48 18.59 11.62
N LEU A 170 5.64 18.68 12.28
CA LEU A 170 5.76 19.28 13.61
C LEU A 170 5.34 20.76 13.61
N GLU A 171 5.86 21.54 12.66
CA GLU A 171 5.52 22.96 12.54
C GLU A 171 4.03 23.16 12.21
N PHE A 172 3.45 22.29 11.37
CA PHE A 172 2.02 22.29 11.09
C PHE A 172 1.22 22.04 12.38
N ALA A 173 1.50 20.96 13.10
CA ALA A 173 0.78 20.56 14.30
C ALA A 173 0.87 21.60 15.43
N LEU A 174 2.03 22.24 15.60
CA LEU A 174 2.22 23.34 16.57
C LEU A 174 1.33 24.56 16.30
N ASN A 175 0.90 24.75 15.06
CA ASN A 175 0.06 25.86 14.63
C ASN A 175 -1.42 25.49 14.51
N GLN A 176 -1.80 24.24 14.82
CA GLN A 176 -3.20 23.82 14.82
C GLN A 176 -3.82 23.92 16.23
N PRO A 177 -5.16 24.05 16.33
CA PRO A 177 -5.86 23.77 17.58
C PRO A 177 -5.67 22.30 17.99
N LYS A 178 -6.27 21.90 19.11
CA LYS A 178 -6.29 20.50 19.56
C LYS A 178 -6.65 19.58 18.39
N SER A 179 -5.79 18.63 18.07
CA SER A 179 -5.93 17.81 16.87
C SER A 179 -5.54 16.35 17.06
N GLU A 180 -6.19 15.50 16.29
CA GLU A 180 -5.86 14.10 16.12
C GLU A 180 -5.23 13.94 14.73
N ILE A 181 -4.02 13.38 14.67
CA ILE A 181 -3.27 13.26 13.41
C ILE A 181 -2.96 11.79 13.12
N ILE A 182 -3.35 11.33 11.94
CA ILE A 182 -2.83 10.10 11.34
C ILE A 182 -1.73 10.50 10.36
N TYR A 183 -0.54 9.98 10.54
CA TYR A 183 0.52 10.04 9.53
C TYR A 183 0.65 8.66 8.88
N TYR A 184 0.29 8.57 7.60
CA TYR A 184 0.39 7.33 6.84
C TYR A 184 1.72 7.30 6.08
N SER A 185 2.63 6.45 6.54
CA SER A 185 3.94 6.22 5.92
C SER A 185 4.36 4.76 6.06
N LYS A 186 4.77 4.14 4.95
CA LYS A 186 5.33 2.76 4.95
C LYS A 186 6.80 2.72 5.40
N ASP A 187 7.46 3.87 5.58
CA ASP A 187 8.89 3.94 5.89
C ASP A 187 9.18 3.67 7.39
N ASN A 188 10.10 2.76 7.66
CA ASN A 188 10.50 2.38 9.01
C ASN A 188 11.32 3.44 9.75
N ALA A 189 11.83 4.47 9.06
CA ALA A 189 12.49 5.62 9.67
C ALA A 189 11.54 6.38 10.62
N PHE A 190 10.23 6.28 10.39
CA PHE A 190 9.20 6.86 11.25
C PHE A 190 8.66 5.84 12.25
N GLY A 191 9.00 6.01 13.53
CA GLY A 191 8.64 5.08 14.60
C GLY A 191 8.49 5.74 15.97
N GLU A 192 8.62 4.95 17.04
CA GLU A 192 8.36 5.37 18.44
C GLU A 192 9.11 6.64 18.85
N PHE A 193 10.37 6.81 18.43
CA PHE A 193 11.15 7.99 18.76
C PHE A 193 10.48 9.29 18.30
N LEU A 194 9.93 9.31 17.09
CA LEU A 194 9.25 10.49 16.54
C LEU A 194 7.87 10.69 17.16
N ILE A 195 7.17 9.61 17.51
CA ILE A 195 5.90 9.68 18.26
C ILE A 195 6.14 10.30 19.65
N GLN A 196 7.19 9.88 20.34
CA GLN A 196 7.58 10.45 21.63
C GLN A 196 7.99 11.92 21.49
N GLU A 197 8.81 12.24 20.49
CA GLU A 197 9.17 13.63 20.23
C GLU A 197 7.93 14.50 19.96
N PHE A 198 6.97 13.99 19.19
CA PHE A 198 5.73 14.71 18.93
C PHE A 198 4.96 14.99 20.21
N SER A 199 4.79 14.00 21.10
CA SER A 199 4.05 14.20 22.35
C SER A 199 4.76 15.13 23.34
N GLU A 200 6.10 15.19 23.31
CA GLU A 200 6.89 16.12 24.13
C GLU A 200 6.80 17.57 23.61
N VAL A 201 6.66 17.75 22.30
CA VAL A 201 6.67 19.06 21.64
C VAL A 201 5.25 19.62 21.46
N VAL A 202 4.24 18.77 21.26
CA VAL A 202 2.86 19.15 20.92
C VAL A 202 1.90 18.71 22.03
N ASP A 203 1.74 19.57 23.04
CA ASP A 203 1.05 19.30 24.32
C ASP A 203 -0.47 19.01 24.21
N LYS A 204 -1.09 19.28 23.05
CA LYS A 204 -2.55 19.20 22.87
C LYS A 204 -3.02 18.24 21.78
N SER A 205 -2.10 17.65 21.02
CA SER A 205 -2.47 16.86 19.85
C SER A 205 -1.90 15.45 19.95
N SER A 206 -2.59 14.50 19.34
CA SER A 206 -2.15 13.11 19.22
C SER A 206 -1.64 12.87 17.79
N LEU A 207 -0.62 12.01 17.66
CA LEU A 207 -0.11 11.55 16.38
C LEU A 207 -0.04 10.02 16.37
N PHE A 208 -0.61 9.42 15.33
CA PHE A 208 -0.54 7.99 15.07
C PHE A 208 0.16 7.75 13.74
N ILE A 209 1.22 6.95 13.75
CA ILE A 209 1.93 6.56 12.53
C ILE A 209 1.38 5.21 12.05
N CYS A 210 0.71 5.21 10.92
CA CYS A 210 0.13 4.02 10.30
C CYS A 210 1.02 3.51 9.17
N LYS A 211 1.21 2.18 9.12
CA LYS A 211 2.07 1.50 8.13
C LYS A 211 1.33 0.83 6.99
N ASN A 212 0.02 0.66 7.11
CA ASN A 212 -0.83 0.01 6.12
C ASN A 212 -2.27 0.53 6.24
N GLU A 213 -3.08 0.22 5.24
CA GLU A 213 -4.47 0.68 5.13
C GLU A 213 -5.33 0.19 6.30
N ASN A 214 -5.15 -1.05 6.75
CA ASN A 214 -5.90 -1.60 7.88
C ASN A 214 -5.67 -0.79 9.18
N LYS A 215 -4.43 -0.37 9.45
CA LYS A 215 -4.15 0.51 10.61
C LYS A 215 -4.79 1.89 10.45
N VAL A 216 -4.89 2.41 9.23
CA VAL A 216 -5.61 3.67 8.97
C VAL A 216 -7.10 3.47 9.17
N LYS A 217 -7.68 2.39 8.62
CA LYS A 217 -9.09 2.00 8.80
C LYS A 217 -9.47 1.98 10.28
N LEU A 218 -8.73 1.24 11.11
CA LEU A 218 -9.00 1.15 12.55
C LEU A 218 -8.96 2.51 13.25
N ARG A 219 -8.12 3.44 12.78
CA ARG A 219 -8.06 4.80 13.33
C ARG A 219 -9.19 5.69 12.83
N LEU A 220 -9.58 5.59 11.56
CA LEU A 220 -10.73 6.28 11.02
C LEU A 220 -12.03 5.81 11.70
N GLU A 221 -12.18 4.52 11.97
CA GLU A 221 -13.30 3.97 12.74
C GLU A 221 -13.34 4.52 14.16
N ALA A 222 -12.18 4.65 14.82
CA ALA A 222 -12.09 5.28 16.14
C ALA A 222 -12.51 6.75 16.09
N TRP A 223 -12.03 7.52 15.10
CA TRP A 223 -12.46 8.90 14.89
C TRP A 223 -13.96 9.04 14.65
N ALA A 224 -14.54 8.17 13.82
CA ALA A 224 -15.98 8.19 13.56
C ALA A 224 -16.80 7.93 14.83
N GLN A 225 -16.36 7.01 15.69
CA GLN A 225 -17.00 6.78 17.00
C GLN A 225 -16.86 7.97 17.95
N GLU A 226 -15.74 8.70 17.91
CA GLU A 226 -15.50 9.89 18.73
C GLU A 226 -16.30 11.11 18.25
N ILE A 227 -16.43 11.28 16.93
CA ILE A 227 -17.19 12.36 16.29
C ILE A 227 -18.68 12.19 16.57
N ASP A 228 -19.25 11.04 16.21
CA ASP A 228 -20.66 10.76 16.44
C ASP A 228 -20.93 9.25 16.58
N LYS A 229 -20.90 8.79 17.83
CA LYS A 229 -21.20 7.40 18.19
C LYS A 229 -22.55 6.88 17.69
N TYR A 230 -23.55 7.76 17.49
CA TYR A 230 -24.90 7.33 17.10
C TYR A 230 -25.08 7.23 15.60
N SER A 231 -24.29 7.97 14.82
CA SER A 231 -24.27 7.92 13.35
C SER A 231 -23.19 6.97 12.81
N TYR A 232 -22.27 6.52 13.67
CA TYR A 232 -21.23 5.55 13.33
C TYR A 232 -21.81 4.25 12.76
N HIS A 233 -21.40 3.94 11.54
CA HIS A 233 -21.52 2.61 10.95
C HIS A 233 -20.09 2.12 10.68
N PRO A 234 -19.68 0.95 11.20
CA PRO A 234 -18.35 0.42 10.93
C PRO A 234 -18.16 0.25 9.42
N ILE A 235 -16.94 0.47 8.93
CA ILE A 235 -16.59 0.11 7.56
C ILE A 235 -16.71 -1.41 7.51
N GLU A 236 -17.74 -1.89 6.80
CA GLU A 236 -17.89 -3.32 6.55
C GLU A 236 -16.53 -3.81 6.03
N SER A 237 -15.98 -4.84 6.66
CA SER A 237 -14.89 -5.57 6.05
C SER A 237 -15.49 -6.21 4.80
N PHE A 238 -15.44 -5.48 3.68
CA PHE A 238 -15.38 -6.12 2.39
C PHE A 238 -14.00 -6.78 2.36
N ASP A 239 -13.95 -7.94 2.98
CA ASP A 239 -12.86 -8.86 2.78
C ASP A 239 -13.10 -9.35 1.35
N GLU A 240 -12.49 -8.67 0.37
CA GLU A 240 -12.61 -9.01 -1.07
C GLU A 240 -12.35 -10.49 -1.30
N ASN A 241 -11.56 -11.09 -0.40
CA ASN A 241 -11.22 -12.49 -0.39
C ASN A 241 -12.10 -13.35 0.53
N LYS A 242 -13.17 -12.82 1.15
CA LYS A 242 -13.98 -13.58 2.10
C LYS A 242 -14.49 -14.88 1.51
N GLU A 243 -15.01 -14.81 0.28
CA GLU A 243 -15.58 -15.97 -0.37
C GLU A 243 -14.52 -17.00 -0.77
N ILE A 244 -13.33 -16.54 -1.21
CA ILE A 244 -12.21 -17.43 -1.50
C ILE A 244 -11.60 -18.02 -0.23
N ILE A 245 -11.56 -17.26 0.87
CA ILE A 245 -11.15 -17.73 2.20
C ILE A 245 -12.15 -18.75 2.74
N ASP A 246 -13.46 -18.50 2.60
CA ASP A 246 -14.53 -19.43 2.97
C ASP A 246 -14.40 -20.72 2.14
N TRP A 247 -14.07 -20.63 0.85
CA TRP A 247 -13.79 -21.79 0.00
C TRP A 247 -12.52 -22.54 0.41
N LEU A 248 -11.41 -21.86 0.71
CA LEU A 248 -10.16 -22.47 1.19
C LEU A 248 -10.34 -23.22 2.52
N ASN A 249 -11.37 -22.89 3.30
CA ASN A 249 -11.76 -23.59 4.52
C ASN A 249 -12.84 -24.66 4.29
N SER A 250 -13.32 -24.83 3.05
CA SER A 250 -14.41 -25.75 2.73
C SER A 250 -13.93 -27.18 2.45
N GLU A 251 -14.85 -28.14 2.58
CA GLU A 251 -14.60 -29.54 2.18
C GLU A 251 -14.26 -29.67 0.69
N ASP A 252 -14.76 -28.74 -0.14
CA ASP A 252 -14.52 -28.77 -1.58
C ASP A 252 -13.04 -28.54 -1.92
N PHE A 253 -12.43 -27.51 -1.33
CA PHE A 253 -11.00 -27.24 -1.51
C PHE A 253 -10.14 -28.44 -1.08
N PHE A 254 -10.39 -28.99 0.11
CA PHE A 254 -9.61 -30.13 0.61
C PHE A 254 -9.77 -31.38 -0.27
N ARG A 255 -10.95 -31.58 -0.86
CA ARG A 255 -11.18 -32.62 -1.87
C ARG A 255 -10.35 -32.35 -3.12
N GLN A 256 -10.42 -31.14 -3.69
CA GLN A 256 -9.66 -30.79 -4.90
C GLN A 256 -8.15 -30.98 -4.71
N ILE A 257 -7.60 -30.58 -3.56
CA ILE A 257 -6.19 -30.81 -3.20
C ILE A 257 -5.88 -32.31 -3.09
N THR A 258 -6.63 -33.06 -2.29
CA THR A 258 -6.29 -34.47 -1.99
C THR A 258 -6.61 -35.45 -3.13
N GLU A 259 -7.55 -35.12 -4.01
CA GLU A 259 -7.89 -35.92 -5.19
C GLU A 259 -7.11 -35.48 -6.44
N GLY A 260 -6.64 -34.23 -6.48
CA GLY A 260 -5.82 -33.68 -7.54
C GLY A 260 -4.48 -34.39 -7.70
N ASN A 261 -3.97 -34.42 -8.93
CA ASN A 261 -2.69 -35.08 -9.25
C ASN A 261 -1.54 -34.08 -9.19
N PHE A 262 -1.22 -33.62 -7.98
CA PHE A 262 -0.14 -32.67 -7.72
C PHE A 262 1.13 -33.36 -7.23
N ASP A 263 2.27 -32.87 -7.68
CA ASP A 263 3.57 -33.52 -7.48
C ASP A 263 4.02 -33.59 -6.00
N PHE A 264 3.48 -32.73 -5.15
CA PHE A 264 3.80 -32.71 -3.72
C PHE A 264 2.98 -33.72 -2.89
N ILE A 265 2.00 -34.41 -3.48
CA ILE A 265 1.21 -35.42 -2.77
C ILE A 265 1.74 -36.83 -3.07
N GLU A 266 2.40 -37.43 -2.09
CA GLU A 266 2.88 -38.80 -2.18
C GLU A 266 1.72 -39.82 -2.28
N ARG A 267 1.70 -40.60 -3.37
CA ARG A 267 0.70 -41.66 -3.64
C ARG A 267 1.33 -43.05 -3.73
N GLY A 268 2.33 -43.31 -2.90
CA GLY A 268 3.03 -44.59 -2.83
C GLY A 268 2.11 -45.78 -2.49
N ARG A 269 2.48 -46.99 -2.93
CA ARG A 269 1.68 -48.23 -2.74
C ARG A 269 1.35 -48.57 -1.28
N LEU A 270 2.12 -48.03 -0.33
CA LEU A 270 1.98 -48.23 1.11
C LEU A 270 0.97 -47.26 1.76
N ILE A 271 0.65 -46.16 1.07
CA ILE A 271 -0.26 -45.12 1.54
C ILE A 271 -1.70 -45.60 1.27
N ASN A 272 -2.54 -45.49 2.29
CA ASN A 272 -3.96 -45.84 2.26
C ASN A 272 -4.83 -44.61 2.00
N SER A 273 -4.53 -43.50 2.65
CA SER A 273 -5.24 -42.22 2.47
C SER A 273 -4.36 -41.04 2.82
N VAL A 274 -4.69 -39.87 2.26
CA VAL A 274 -4.07 -38.58 2.58
C VAL A 274 -5.18 -37.63 3.03
N SER A 275 -4.91 -36.80 4.03
CA SER A 275 -5.79 -35.72 4.46
C SER A 275 -4.99 -34.43 4.56
N ALA A 276 -5.60 -33.31 4.15
CA ALA A 276 -4.98 -32.00 4.15
C ALA A 276 -5.71 -31.08 5.14
N TYR A 277 -4.95 -30.20 5.81
CA TYR A 277 -5.49 -29.16 6.69
C TYR A 277 -4.79 -27.84 6.39
N LEU A 278 -5.56 -26.76 6.28
CA LEU A 278 -5.03 -25.42 6.12
C LEU A 278 -4.46 -24.94 7.46
N ILE A 279 -3.19 -24.56 7.47
CA ILE A 279 -2.53 -23.97 8.65
C ILE A 279 -2.61 -22.45 8.60
N ASN A 280 -2.18 -21.88 7.47
CA ASN A 280 -2.11 -20.44 7.27
C ASN A 280 -2.31 -20.10 5.79
N ILE A 281 -2.85 -18.91 5.54
CA ILE A 281 -2.85 -18.27 4.22
C ILE A 281 -1.77 -17.19 4.27
N ASN A 282 -0.77 -17.30 3.40
CA ASN A 282 0.39 -16.43 3.38
C ASN A 282 0.14 -15.21 2.49
N ASP A 283 -0.41 -15.44 1.29
CA ASP A 283 -0.74 -14.37 0.34
C ASP A 283 -1.90 -14.77 -0.58
N ILE A 284 -2.66 -13.77 -1.05
CA ILE A 284 -3.70 -13.91 -2.07
C ILE A 284 -3.51 -12.77 -3.08
N GLU A 285 -3.03 -13.10 -4.27
CA GLU A 285 -2.83 -12.17 -5.37
C GLU A 285 -3.93 -12.34 -6.43
N TYR A 286 -4.59 -11.24 -6.77
CA TYR A 286 -5.57 -11.20 -7.85
C TYR A 286 -4.89 -10.94 -9.20
N LEU A 287 -4.91 -11.91 -10.10
CA LEU A 287 -4.14 -11.85 -11.35
C LEU A 287 -4.86 -11.12 -12.48
N SER A 288 -6.17 -11.33 -12.63
CA SER A 288 -7.00 -10.71 -13.69
C SER A 288 -8.47 -11.11 -13.61
N SER A 289 -9.37 -10.31 -14.19
CA SER A 289 -10.73 -10.73 -14.57
C SER A 289 -11.14 -10.40 -15.99
N ASN A 290 -12.05 -11.23 -16.51
CA ASN A 290 -13.13 -10.81 -17.42
C ASN A 290 -14.45 -10.83 -16.63
N GLU A 291 -15.54 -10.23 -17.13
CA GLU A 291 -16.83 -10.09 -16.40
C GLU A 291 -17.42 -11.39 -15.80
N GLU A 292 -16.95 -12.57 -16.21
CA GLU A 292 -17.45 -13.89 -15.76
C GLU A 292 -16.39 -14.79 -15.09
N ILE A 293 -15.10 -14.41 -15.13
CA ILE A 293 -13.97 -15.27 -14.68
C ILE A 293 -12.94 -14.45 -13.91
N HIS A 294 -12.60 -14.91 -12.71
CA HIS A 294 -11.59 -14.31 -11.84
C HIS A 294 -10.45 -15.31 -11.58
N ASN A 295 -9.20 -14.88 -11.73
CA ASN A 295 -8.03 -15.71 -11.49
C ASN A 295 -7.24 -15.21 -10.27
N TYR A 296 -6.87 -16.13 -9.39
CA TYR A 296 -6.12 -15.88 -8.17
C TYR A 296 -4.85 -16.73 -8.14
N TYR A 297 -3.78 -16.13 -7.65
CA TYR A 297 -2.61 -16.85 -7.15
C TYR A 297 -2.63 -16.82 -5.63
N ILE A 298 -2.47 -17.96 -4.97
CA ILE A 298 -2.58 -18.06 -3.52
C ILE A 298 -1.38 -18.82 -2.97
N GLU A 299 -0.69 -18.23 -2.00
CA GLU A 299 0.34 -18.90 -1.23
C GLU A 299 -0.22 -19.29 0.13
N LEU A 300 -0.08 -20.56 0.51
CA LEU A 300 -0.57 -21.05 1.79
C LEU A 300 0.26 -22.21 2.34
N THR A 301 0.10 -22.48 3.64
CA THR A 301 0.77 -23.58 4.32
C THR A 301 -0.25 -24.69 4.63
N LEU A 302 0.01 -25.90 4.12
CA LEU A 302 -0.81 -27.09 4.36
C LEU A 302 -0.11 -28.06 5.29
N LYS A 303 -0.89 -28.72 6.14
CA LYS A 303 -0.50 -29.94 6.83
C LYS A 303 -1.06 -31.15 6.10
N LEU A 304 -0.19 -32.01 5.61
CA LEU A 304 -0.58 -33.29 5.01
C LEU A 304 -0.41 -34.40 6.03
N ILE A 305 -1.44 -35.22 6.20
CA ILE A 305 -1.43 -36.42 7.05
C ILE A 305 -1.58 -37.65 6.17
N TYR A 306 -0.57 -38.51 6.19
CA TYR A 306 -0.53 -39.76 5.45
C TYR A 306 -0.84 -40.92 6.38
N LYS A 307 -1.82 -41.73 6.00
CA LYS A 307 -2.16 -42.97 6.69
C LYS A 307 -1.70 -44.16 5.88
N PHE A 308 -0.87 -45.01 6.47
CA PHE A 308 -0.37 -46.22 5.85
C PHE A 308 -1.34 -47.39 6.02
N LYS A 309 -1.21 -48.41 5.16
CA LYS A 309 -2.07 -49.61 5.19
C LYS A 309 -1.97 -50.45 6.47
N ASP A 310 -0.87 -50.33 7.21
CA ASP A 310 -0.67 -50.97 8.51
C ASP A 310 -1.28 -50.17 9.68
N GLY A 311 -1.88 -49.00 9.38
CA GLY A 311 -2.49 -48.11 10.36
C GLY A 311 -1.54 -47.09 10.96
N ALA A 312 -0.25 -47.08 10.60
CA ALA A 312 0.66 -46.01 11.00
C ALA A 312 0.30 -44.69 10.31
N GLU A 313 0.65 -43.56 10.95
CA GLU A 313 0.40 -42.22 10.43
C GLU A 313 1.68 -41.39 10.49
N THR A 314 1.89 -40.56 9.46
CA THR A 314 2.93 -39.54 9.43
C THR A 314 2.36 -38.23 8.90
N ALA A 315 2.99 -37.11 9.21
CA ALA A 315 2.53 -35.80 8.77
C ALA A 315 3.71 -34.90 8.40
N GLU A 316 3.46 -34.01 7.45
CA GLU A 316 4.38 -32.96 7.05
C GLU A 316 3.64 -31.64 6.86
N GLU A 317 4.40 -30.55 6.94
CA GLU A 317 3.91 -29.20 6.69
C GLU A 317 4.66 -28.67 5.47
N ILE A 318 3.92 -28.14 4.51
CA ILE A 318 4.45 -27.68 3.23
C ILE A 318 3.85 -26.32 2.87
N ASP A 319 4.68 -25.48 2.27
CA ASP A 319 4.24 -24.24 1.62
C ASP A 319 3.91 -24.53 0.15
N VAL A 320 2.74 -24.06 -0.27
CA VAL A 320 2.13 -24.40 -1.56
C VAL A 320 1.62 -23.14 -2.24
N GLY A 321 1.91 -23.02 -3.53
CA GLY A 321 1.34 -22.02 -4.43
C GLY A 321 0.20 -22.64 -5.20
N LEU A 322 -0.92 -21.93 -5.30
CA LEU A 322 -2.16 -22.38 -5.95
C LEU A 322 -2.55 -21.40 -7.05
N ASP A 323 -2.89 -21.94 -8.21
CA ASP A 323 -3.56 -21.20 -9.29
C ASP A 323 -5.05 -21.55 -9.24
N VAL A 324 -5.90 -20.55 -8.96
CA VAL A 324 -7.34 -20.75 -8.73
C VAL A 324 -8.15 -19.91 -9.70
N THR A 325 -9.09 -20.55 -10.38
CA THR A 325 -10.09 -19.91 -11.24
C THR A 325 -11.45 -19.90 -10.56
N VAL A 326 -12.13 -18.76 -10.55
CA VAL A 326 -13.50 -18.60 -10.05
C VAL A 326 -14.43 -18.22 -11.20
N TRP A 327 -15.46 -19.02 -11.41
CA TRP A 327 -16.50 -18.82 -12.43
C TRP A 327 -17.81 -18.35 -11.80
N ASP A 328 -18.48 -17.39 -12.45
CA ASP A 328 -19.81 -16.88 -12.09
C ASP A 328 -19.96 -16.59 -10.58
N GLU A 329 -18.91 -16.03 -9.97
CA GLU A 329 -18.82 -15.66 -8.54
C GLU A 329 -19.18 -16.79 -7.55
N SER A 330 -19.11 -18.07 -7.95
CA SER A 330 -19.61 -19.17 -7.10
C SER A 330 -18.94 -20.52 -7.29
N THR A 331 -18.25 -20.74 -8.41
CA THR A 331 -17.59 -22.03 -8.68
C THR A 331 -16.08 -21.84 -8.67
N TYR A 332 -15.43 -22.42 -7.66
CA TYR A 332 -13.99 -22.36 -7.44
C TYR A 332 -13.32 -23.61 -7.99
N MET A 333 -12.28 -23.45 -8.80
CA MET A 333 -11.54 -24.55 -9.40
C MET A 333 -10.04 -24.34 -9.20
N LEU A 334 -9.39 -25.33 -8.60
CA LEU A 334 -7.95 -25.41 -8.49
C LEU A 334 -7.36 -25.91 -9.81
N GLU A 335 -6.68 -25.03 -10.55
CA GLU A 335 -6.08 -25.35 -11.85
C GLU A 335 -4.73 -26.05 -11.69
N ASP A 336 -3.90 -25.49 -10.80
CA ASP A 336 -2.59 -26.03 -10.50
C ASP A 336 -2.23 -25.79 -9.03
N ALA A 337 -1.37 -26.66 -8.50
CA ALA A 337 -0.82 -26.53 -7.18
C ALA A 337 0.60 -27.12 -7.14
N TYR A 338 1.54 -26.36 -6.59
CA TYR A 338 2.94 -26.76 -6.53
C TYR A 338 3.58 -26.33 -5.22
N ARG A 339 4.62 -27.06 -4.82
CA ARG A 339 5.42 -26.71 -3.65
C ARG A 339 6.20 -25.43 -3.91
N ILE A 340 6.14 -24.49 -2.99
CA ILE A 340 7.02 -23.32 -3.00
C ILE A 340 8.31 -23.77 -2.32
N ASP A 341 9.36 -24.01 -3.12
CA ASP A 341 10.67 -24.30 -2.57
C ASP A 341 11.20 -23.01 -1.92
N GLY A 342 11.36 -23.03 -0.59
CA GLY A 342 12.19 -22.04 0.09
C GLY A 342 13.63 -22.23 -0.35
N ASP A 343 14.21 -21.21 -1.00
CA ASP A 343 15.64 -21.13 -1.29
C ASP A 343 16.53 -21.47 -0.08
#